data_AF-A0A1S3N5H2-F1
#
_entry.id   AF-A0A1S3N5H2-F1
#
_cell.length_a   1.000
_cell.length_b   1.000
_cell.length_c   1.000
_cell.angle_alpha   90.00
_cell.angle_beta   90.00
_cell.angle_gamma   90.00
#
_symmetry.space_group_name_H-M   'P 1'
#
loop_
_entity.id
_entity.type
_entity.pdbx_description
1 polymer ?
#
loop_
_entity_poly.entity_id
_entity_poly.type
_entity_poly.pdbx_seq_one_letter_code
_entity_poly.pdbx_strand_id
1 'polypeptide(L)'
;MQTMDIDKDTYANKPRKKDYIGVTFSGWQKFESSWYYLSTEKKSWTESRQDCLKRGAHLVIINSKKEQEFIHKWSGCLDIYLGFHDTNTEGVWEWINDGALGQSSAPGTTYWRDGEPNDEHQIEDCAHISKKVSDPLKSWNDVPCTTTLHWMCEKTPSTL
;
A
#
# COMPACT_ATOMS: atom_id res chain seq x y z
N MET A 1 -15.18 -44.75 -54.00
CA MET A 1 -15.13 -43.39 -53.41
C MET A 1 -16.30 -43.27 -52.47
N GLN A 2 -16.04 -43.33 -51.17
CA GLN A 2 -17.00 -42.96 -50.14
C GLN A 2 -16.17 -42.31 -49.04
N THR A 3 -16.22 -40.99 -49.01
CA THR A 3 -15.48 -40.15 -48.07
C THR A 3 -16.19 -40.22 -46.72
N MET A 4 -15.43 -40.46 -45.66
CA MET A 4 -15.89 -40.29 -44.29
C MET A 4 -15.89 -38.79 -43.99
N ASP A 5 -17.07 -38.20 -43.87
CA ASP A 5 -17.23 -36.84 -43.35
C ASP A 5 -17.02 -36.87 -41.83
N ILE A 6 -15.96 -36.22 -41.37
CA ILE A 6 -15.75 -35.93 -39.95
C ILE A 6 -16.68 -34.77 -39.60
N ASP A 7 -17.68 -35.07 -38.78
CA ASP A 7 -18.65 -34.11 -38.27
C ASP A 7 -17.93 -33.01 -37.44
N LYS A 8 -18.22 -31.75 -37.74
CA LYS A 8 -17.50 -30.56 -37.23
C LYS A 8 -17.93 -30.15 -35.82
N ASP A 9 -18.73 -30.95 -35.14
CA ASP A 9 -19.35 -30.59 -33.87
C ASP A 9 -18.49 -30.80 -32.62
N THR A 10 -17.22 -31.20 -32.75
CA THR A 10 -16.33 -31.44 -31.58
C THR A 10 -15.58 -30.22 -31.03
N TYR A 11 -15.81 -29.01 -31.55
CA TYR A 11 -15.16 -27.78 -31.04
C TYR A 11 -16.09 -26.78 -30.35
N ALA A 12 -17.38 -27.08 -30.20
CA ALA A 12 -18.36 -26.15 -29.65
C ALA A 12 -18.68 -26.43 -28.17
N ASN A 13 -17.67 -26.45 -27.30
CA ASN A 13 -17.88 -26.27 -25.85
C ASN A 13 -16.64 -25.79 -25.09
N LYS A 14 -15.85 -24.90 -25.70
CA LYS A 14 -14.91 -24.10 -24.92
C LYS A 14 -15.73 -22.99 -24.25
N PRO A 15 -15.77 -22.87 -22.91
CA PRO A 15 -16.46 -21.76 -22.29
C PRO A 15 -15.89 -20.48 -22.88
N ARG A 16 -16.73 -19.72 -23.59
CA ARG A 16 -16.45 -18.34 -23.98
C ARG A 16 -15.91 -17.66 -22.73
N LYS A 17 -14.77 -16.97 -22.83
CA LYS A 17 -14.21 -16.12 -21.76
C LYS A 17 -15.33 -15.18 -21.29
N LYS A 18 -16.17 -15.64 -20.37
CA LYS A 18 -17.14 -14.82 -19.68
C LYS A 18 -16.28 -13.97 -18.78
N ASP A 19 -16.20 -12.70 -19.13
CA ASP A 19 -15.95 -11.57 -18.27
C ASP A 19 -15.68 -11.98 -16.83
N TYR A 20 -14.41 -12.27 -16.53
CA TYR A 20 -13.92 -12.10 -15.18
C TYR A 20 -13.95 -10.59 -14.97
N ILE A 21 -15.13 -10.05 -14.62
CA ILE A 21 -15.21 -8.87 -13.78
C ILE A 21 -14.26 -9.21 -12.65
N GLY A 22 -13.08 -8.56 -12.62
CA GLY A 22 -12.08 -8.80 -11.62
C GLY A 22 -12.78 -8.71 -10.28
N VAL A 23 -12.95 -9.87 -9.62
CA VAL A 23 -13.56 -9.94 -8.30
C VAL A 23 -12.57 -9.22 -7.40
N THR A 24 -12.81 -7.92 -7.20
CA THR A 24 -12.11 -7.09 -6.25
C THR A 24 -12.43 -7.70 -4.90
N PHE A 25 -11.43 -8.31 -4.29
CA PHE A 25 -11.52 -8.76 -2.92
C PHE A 25 -11.76 -7.50 -2.08
N SER A 26 -12.99 -7.27 -1.60
CA SER A 26 -13.31 -6.44 -0.41
C SER A 26 -12.59 -5.08 -0.24
N GLY A 27 -12.36 -4.31 -1.31
CA GLY A 27 -11.69 -2.99 -1.24
C GLY A 27 -10.15 -3.04 -1.36
N TRP A 28 -9.58 -4.17 -1.76
CA TRP A 28 -8.16 -4.33 -2.05
C TRP A 28 -7.86 -4.10 -3.54
N GLN A 29 -6.74 -3.47 -3.83
CA GLN A 29 -6.20 -3.32 -5.18
C GLN A 29 -4.83 -3.97 -5.27
N LYS A 30 -4.59 -4.68 -6.37
CA LYS A 30 -3.28 -5.28 -6.65
C LYS A 30 -2.38 -4.27 -7.37
N PHE A 31 -1.13 -4.18 -6.94
CA PHE A 31 -0.06 -3.52 -7.67
C PHE A 31 1.21 -4.36 -7.57
N GLU A 32 1.81 -4.66 -8.73
CA GLU A 32 2.90 -5.63 -8.85
C GLU A 32 2.60 -6.94 -8.10
N SER A 33 3.45 -7.32 -7.14
CA SER A 33 3.28 -8.55 -6.34
C SER A 33 2.40 -8.36 -5.11
N SER A 34 2.09 -7.14 -4.68
CA SER A 34 1.39 -6.87 -3.41
C SER A 34 -0.08 -6.50 -3.60
N TRP A 35 -0.85 -6.66 -2.52
CA TRP A 35 -2.23 -6.18 -2.38
C TRP A 35 -2.27 -5.04 -1.39
N TYR A 36 -3.06 -4.02 -1.71
CA TYR A 36 -3.13 -2.80 -0.93
C TYR A 36 -4.58 -2.48 -0.59
N TYR A 37 -4.83 -1.87 0.57
CA TYR A 37 -6.15 -1.44 1.02
C TYR A 37 -6.06 0.00 1.51
N LEU A 38 -6.88 0.89 0.95
CA LEU A 38 -7.00 2.27 1.38
C LEU A 38 -8.22 2.43 2.30
N SER A 39 -8.02 3.02 3.48
CA SER A 39 -9.08 3.18 4.47
C SER A 39 -10.15 4.19 4.04
N THR A 40 -11.40 3.92 4.43
CA THR A 40 -12.53 4.86 4.26
C THR A 40 -12.76 5.76 5.47
N GLU A 41 -12.14 5.44 6.61
CA GLU A 41 -12.19 6.19 7.87
C GLU A 41 -10.80 6.69 8.26
N LYS A 42 -10.73 7.48 9.33
CA LYS A 42 -9.50 8.03 9.88
C LYS A 42 -9.21 7.47 11.27
N LYS A 43 -7.94 7.18 11.55
CA LYS A 43 -7.44 6.61 12.82
C LYS A 43 -6.08 7.19 13.15
N SER A 44 -5.67 7.08 14.42
CA SER A 44 -4.27 7.31 14.81
C SER A 44 -3.34 6.33 14.10
N TRP A 45 -2.04 6.61 14.08
CA TRP A 45 -1.06 5.72 13.45
C TRP A 45 -1.10 4.31 14.08
N THR A 46 -1.15 4.24 15.41
CA THR A 46 -1.22 2.97 16.15
C THR A 46 -2.48 2.19 15.83
N GLU A 47 -3.65 2.84 15.82
CA GLU A 47 -4.91 2.18 15.48
C GLU A 47 -4.96 1.73 14.01
N SER A 48 -4.37 2.51 13.11
CA SER A 48 -4.22 2.18 11.68
C SER A 48 -3.36 0.94 11.50
N ARG A 49 -2.22 0.86 12.19
CA ARG A 49 -1.34 -0.32 12.22
C ARG A 49 -2.08 -1.57 12.72
N GLN A 50 -2.84 -1.44 13.80
CA GLN A 50 -3.63 -2.54 14.33
C GLN A 50 -4.74 -3.00 13.38
N ASP A 51 -5.33 -2.09 12.60
CA ASP A 51 -6.31 -2.43 11.56
C ASP A 51 -5.67 -3.26 10.44
N CYS A 52 -4.48 -2.88 9.97
CA CYS A 52 -3.75 -3.66 8.98
C CYS A 52 -3.38 -5.06 9.48
N LEU A 53 -2.88 -5.17 10.72
CA LEU A 53 -2.55 -6.47 11.32
C LEU A 53 -3.77 -7.40 11.42
N LYS A 54 -4.94 -6.87 11.81
CA LYS A 54 -6.20 -7.64 11.83
C LYS A 54 -6.63 -8.15 10.44
N ARG A 55 -6.17 -7.51 9.37
CA ARG A 55 -6.40 -7.93 7.98
C ARG A 55 -5.33 -8.91 7.47
N GLY A 56 -4.34 -9.26 8.30
CA GLY A 56 -3.18 -10.03 7.88
C GLY A 56 -2.30 -9.26 6.90
N ALA A 57 -2.08 -7.98 7.18
CA ALA A 57 -1.34 -6.99 6.42
C ALA A 57 -0.52 -6.11 7.38
N HIS A 58 0.30 -5.19 6.86
CA HIS A 58 0.99 -4.17 7.63
C HIS A 58 0.65 -2.77 7.06
N LEU A 59 1.00 -1.68 7.76
CA LEU A 59 0.95 -0.35 7.11
C LEU A 59 1.94 -0.34 5.95
N VAL A 60 1.59 0.35 4.87
CA VAL A 60 2.37 0.29 3.63
C VAL A 60 3.84 0.66 3.83
N ILE A 61 4.73 -0.14 3.24
CA ILE A 61 6.18 0.07 3.23
C ILE A 61 6.56 0.44 1.80
N ILE A 62 7.27 1.55 1.60
CA ILE A 62 7.62 2.00 0.26
C ILE A 62 8.99 1.44 -0.12
N ASN A 63 9.00 0.41 -0.96
CA ASN A 63 10.21 -0.31 -1.39
C ASN A 63 10.74 0.16 -2.75
N SER A 64 9.95 0.91 -3.52
CA SER A 64 10.37 1.38 -4.83
C SER A 64 9.77 2.72 -5.23
N LYS A 65 10.40 3.39 -6.20
CA LYS A 65 9.87 4.60 -6.82
C LYS A 65 8.49 4.37 -7.46
N LYS A 66 8.29 3.23 -8.13
CA LYS A 66 7.01 2.92 -8.79
C LYS A 66 5.89 2.72 -7.78
N GLU A 67 6.20 2.10 -6.65
CA GLU A 67 5.28 1.94 -5.54
C GLU A 67 4.89 3.29 -4.91
N GLN A 68 5.87 4.17 -4.67
CA GLN A 68 5.59 5.55 -4.22
C GLN A 68 4.64 6.28 -5.17
N GLU A 69 4.91 6.26 -6.47
CA GLU A 69 4.06 6.90 -7.48
C GLU A 69 2.65 6.30 -7.53
N PHE A 70 2.53 4.98 -7.41
CA PHE A 70 1.26 4.27 -7.36
C PHE A 70 0.42 4.69 -6.15
N ILE A 71 1.04 4.66 -4.96
CA ILE A 71 0.38 4.98 -3.68
C ILE A 71 -0.01 6.45 -3.63
N HIS A 72 0.87 7.36 -4.03
CA HIS A 72 0.56 8.80 -4.11
C HIS A 72 -0.63 9.07 -5.03
N LYS A 73 -0.63 8.48 -6.23
CA LYS A 73 -1.75 8.61 -7.18
C LYS A 73 -3.06 8.09 -6.61
N TRP A 74 -3.04 6.97 -5.91
CA TRP A 74 -4.26 6.38 -5.34
C TRP A 74 -4.74 7.14 -4.10
N SER A 75 -3.83 7.67 -3.29
CA SER A 75 -4.15 8.53 -2.14
C SER A 75 -4.95 9.75 -2.57
N GLY A 76 -4.64 10.31 -3.75
CA GLY A 76 -5.40 11.39 -4.37
C GLY A 76 -5.49 12.61 -3.46
N CYS A 77 -6.67 12.87 -2.91
CA CYS A 77 -6.94 14.01 -2.02
C CYS A 77 -6.87 13.65 -0.52
N LEU A 78 -6.29 12.51 -0.16
CA LEU A 78 -6.20 12.01 1.22
C LEU A 78 -4.78 12.11 1.76
N ASP A 79 -4.68 12.48 3.03
CA ASP A 79 -3.46 12.31 3.82
C ASP A 79 -3.46 10.87 4.34
N ILE A 80 -2.41 10.09 4.04
CA ILE A 80 -2.37 8.67 4.37
C ILE A 80 -1.12 8.27 5.16
N TYR A 81 -1.31 7.53 6.24
CA TYR A 81 -0.21 6.99 7.02
C TYR A 81 0.61 5.97 6.24
N LEU A 82 1.93 6.04 6.43
CA LEU A 82 2.92 5.05 6.04
C LEU A 82 3.33 4.21 7.25
N GLY A 83 3.94 3.06 7.00
CA GLY A 83 4.61 2.27 8.04
C GLY A 83 5.96 2.83 8.47
N PHE A 84 6.24 4.12 8.28
CA PHE A 84 7.53 4.76 8.55
C PHE A 84 7.41 5.68 9.77
N HIS A 85 8.31 5.54 10.75
CA HIS A 85 8.25 6.21 12.04
C HIS A 85 9.64 6.29 12.69
N ASP A 86 9.84 7.18 13.65
CA ASP A 86 11.05 7.27 14.47
C ASP A 86 10.75 7.25 15.98
N THR A 87 9.55 6.81 16.37
CA THR A 87 9.10 6.64 17.77
C THR A 87 10.04 5.86 18.70
N ASN A 88 10.99 5.07 18.16
CA ASN A 88 11.97 4.33 18.95
C ASN A 88 13.17 5.20 19.34
N THR A 89 13.59 6.10 18.47
CA THR A 89 14.75 6.98 18.63
C THR A 89 14.59 8.17 17.69
N GLU A 90 14.36 9.35 18.27
CA GLU A 90 14.19 10.62 17.54
C GLU A 90 15.25 10.82 16.45
N GLY A 91 14.81 11.15 15.23
CA GLY A 91 15.66 11.34 14.06
C GLY A 91 16.18 10.05 13.42
N VAL A 92 15.87 8.87 13.97
CA VAL A 92 16.21 7.56 13.39
C VAL A 92 14.94 6.91 12.84
N TRP A 93 14.66 7.22 11.57
CA TRP A 93 13.48 6.71 10.90
C TRP A 93 13.61 5.25 10.46
N GLU A 94 12.62 4.46 10.85
CA GLU A 94 12.53 3.03 10.63
C GLU A 94 11.21 2.68 9.97
N TRP A 95 11.24 1.65 9.12
CA TRP A 95 10.02 1.00 8.69
C TRP A 95 9.55 0.03 9.77
N ILE A 96 8.24 -0.11 9.92
CA ILE A 96 7.68 -1.14 10.79
C ILE A 96 8.25 -2.51 10.44
N ASN A 97 8.61 -3.25 11.49
CA ASN A 97 9.09 -4.62 11.39
C ASN A 97 8.05 -5.55 12.01
N ASP A 98 7.14 -6.06 11.18
CA ASP A 98 6.11 -7.03 11.58
C ASP A 98 6.58 -8.49 11.37
N GLY A 99 7.89 -8.72 11.30
CA GLY A 99 8.49 -10.05 11.15
C GLY A 99 8.14 -10.68 9.81
N ALA A 100 7.37 -11.77 9.82
CA ALA A 100 7.01 -12.54 8.62
C ALA A 100 6.05 -11.80 7.67
N LEU A 101 5.41 -10.72 8.12
CA LEU A 101 4.49 -9.92 7.31
C LEU A 101 5.21 -8.78 6.58
N GLY A 102 6.38 -8.36 7.05
CA GLY A 102 7.18 -7.30 6.43
C GLY A 102 8.56 -7.21 7.08
N GLN A 103 9.61 -7.41 6.29
CA GLN A 103 10.98 -7.06 6.65
C GLN A 103 11.39 -5.91 5.73
N SER A 104 11.72 -4.76 6.32
CA SER A 104 12.42 -3.69 5.63
C SER A 104 13.64 -3.31 6.46
N SER A 105 14.81 -3.27 5.82
CA SER A 105 16.00 -2.63 6.38
C SER A 105 15.82 -1.11 6.43
N ALA A 106 16.77 -0.43 7.09
CA ALA A 106 16.87 1.03 7.08
C ALA A 106 16.60 1.61 5.66
N PRO A 107 15.87 2.72 5.55
CA PRO A 107 15.41 3.27 4.28
C PRO A 107 16.61 3.58 3.36
N GLY A 108 16.63 2.98 2.16
CA GLY A 108 17.60 3.33 1.12
C GLY A 108 17.25 4.63 0.39
N THR A 109 15.97 5.03 0.38
CA THR A 109 15.46 6.25 -0.24
C THR A 109 14.21 6.72 0.50
N THR A 110 14.10 8.02 0.76
CA THR A 110 12.91 8.67 1.34
C THR A 110 12.32 9.66 0.33
N TYR A 111 11.05 10.04 0.52
CA TYR A 111 10.36 11.01 -0.35
C TYR A 111 9.79 12.18 0.46
N TRP A 112 10.55 12.64 1.47
CA TRP A 112 10.26 13.85 2.24
C TRP A 112 10.03 15.04 1.30
N ARG A 113 9.00 15.84 1.59
CA ARG A 113 8.86 17.14 0.94
C ARG A 113 9.94 18.09 1.45
N ASP A 114 10.16 19.18 0.72
CA ASP A 114 11.16 20.17 1.11
C ASP A 114 10.85 20.73 2.50
N GLY A 115 11.79 20.58 3.44
CA GLY A 115 11.66 21.02 4.83
C GLY A 115 11.36 19.90 5.83
N GLU A 116 11.02 18.69 5.39
CA GLU A 116 10.67 17.56 6.28
C GLU A 116 11.78 16.50 6.37
N PRO A 117 11.78 15.68 7.44
CA PRO A 117 10.95 15.81 8.65
C PRO A 117 11.39 17.01 9.49
N ASN A 118 10.45 17.77 10.04
CA ASN A 118 10.75 19.00 10.79
C ASN A 118 10.55 18.86 12.31
N ASP A 119 9.95 17.77 12.75
CA ASP A 119 9.62 17.47 14.15
C ASP A 119 8.87 18.64 14.83
N GLU A 120 7.74 19.05 14.25
CA GLU A 120 7.01 20.24 14.70
C GLU A 120 6.59 20.07 16.17
N HIS A 121 7.12 20.94 17.04
CA HIS A 121 6.92 20.89 18.49
C HIS A 121 7.52 19.68 19.21
N GLN A 122 8.46 18.94 18.61
CA GLN A 122 9.12 17.77 19.21
C GLN A 122 8.16 16.62 19.54
N ILE A 123 7.24 16.33 18.61
CA ILE A 123 6.17 15.34 18.79
C ILE A 123 5.78 14.61 17.48
N GLU A 124 6.46 14.86 16.35
CA GLU A 124 6.03 14.36 15.03
C GLU A 124 6.72 13.05 14.62
N ASP A 125 6.37 11.94 15.26
CA ASP A 125 7.17 10.71 15.10
C ASP A 125 6.67 9.74 14.00
N CYS A 126 5.67 10.13 13.19
CA CYS A 126 4.99 9.25 12.24
C CYS A 126 4.83 9.85 10.84
N ALA A 127 5.22 9.11 9.80
CA ALA A 127 5.18 9.62 8.43
C ALA A 127 3.81 9.41 7.75
N HIS A 128 3.44 10.35 6.90
CA HIS A 128 2.31 10.25 6.00
C HIS A 128 2.63 10.84 4.62
N ILE A 129 1.91 10.42 3.57
CA ILE A 129 1.87 11.15 2.29
C ILE A 129 0.88 12.29 2.45
N SER A 130 1.32 13.52 2.13
CA SER A 130 0.51 14.73 2.23
C SER A 130 -0.28 14.98 0.95
N LYS A 131 -1.59 15.17 1.06
CA LYS A 131 -2.45 15.56 -0.07
C LYS A 131 -2.13 16.95 -0.63
N LYS A 132 -1.36 17.76 0.11
CA LYS A 132 -1.00 19.13 -0.28
C LYS A 132 0.09 19.15 -1.34
N VAL A 133 0.76 18.03 -1.60
CA VAL A 133 1.91 17.98 -2.52
C VAL A 133 1.59 17.14 -3.75
N SER A 134 1.75 17.74 -4.94
CA SER A 134 1.50 17.09 -6.22
C SER A 134 2.67 16.25 -6.72
N ASP A 135 3.91 16.55 -6.28
CA ASP A 135 5.09 15.77 -6.66
C ASP A 135 5.13 14.47 -5.81
N PRO A 136 4.93 13.29 -6.42
CA PRO A 136 4.93 12.03 -5.68
C PRO A 136 6.27 11.76 -5.00
N LEU A 137 7.39 12.30 -5.52
CA LEU A 137 8.73 12.02 -5.02
C LEU A 137 9.19 12.99 -3.92
N LYS A 138 8.33 13.91 -3.51
CA LYS A 138 8.56 14.91 -2.46
C LYS A 138 7.28 15.17 -1.67
N SER A 139 6.62 14.13 -1.21
CA SER A 139 5.26 14.23 -0.66
C SER A 139 5.11 13.78 0.78
N TRP A 140 6.16 13.24 1.41
CA TRP A 140 6.09 12.78 2.79
C TRP A 140 6.21 13.94 3.77
N ASN A 141 5.55 13.78 4.91
CA ASN A 141 5.53 14.69 6.04
C ASN A 141 5.42 13.85 7.32
N ASP A 142 6.14 14.25 8.35
CA ASP A 142 6.02 13.75 9.71
C ASP A 142 4.86 14.45 10.43
N VAL A 143 4.19 13.74 11.34
CA VAL A 143 3.02 14.25 12.05
C VAL A 143 2.91 13.57 13.41
N PRO A 144 2.26 14.16 14.44
CA PRO A 144 2.08 13.47 15.69
C PRO A 144 1.30 12.17 15.45
N CYS A 145 1.81 11.06 15.96
CA CYS A 145 1.22 9.73 15.75
C CYS A 145 -0.24 9.62 16.23
N THR A 146 -0.68 10.55 17.08
CA THR A 146 -2.06 10.68 17.58
C THR A 146 -3.02 11.34 16.59
N THR A 147 -2.51 11.96 15.53
CA THR A 147 -3.31 12.59 14.47
C THR A 147 -4.18 11.55 13.78
N THR A 148 -5.45 11.87 13.50
CA THR A 148 -6.33 10.93 12.80
C THR A 148 -6.24 11.15 11.29
N LEU A 149 -5.58 10.24 10.57
CA LEU A 149 -5.45 10.26 9.11
C LEU A 149 -6.05 9.00 8.48
N HIS A 150 -6.20 9.00 7.15
CA HIS A 150 -6.43 7.74 6.44
C HIS A 150 -5.15 6.89 6.50
N TRP A 151 -5.25 5.62 6.14
CA TRP A 151 -4.07 4.74 6.09
C TRP A 151 -4.18 3.78 4.92
N MET A 152 -3.02 3.27 4.50
CA MET A 152 -2.96 2.19 3.52
C MET A 152 -2.29 0.96 4.13
N CYS A 153 -2.96 -0.18 3.99
CA CYS A 153 -2.38 -1.48 4.33
C CYS A 153 -1.75 -2.11 3.11
N GLU A 154 -0.68 -2.87 3.30
CA GLU A 154 -0.03 -3.70 2.29
C GLU A 154 0.01 -5.16 2.76
N LYS A 155 -0.24 -6.07 1.83
CA LYS A 155 -0.16 -7.51 2.00
C LYS A 155 0.58 -8.13 0.83
N THR A 156 1.72 -8.73 1.09
CA THR A 156 2.37 -9.62 0.14
C THR A 156 1.66 -10.98 0.13
N PRO A 157 1.48 -11.62 -1.04
CA PRO A 157 1.08 -13.01 -1.09
C PRO A 157 2.12 -13.83 -0.34
N SER A 158 1.69 -14.57 0.69
CA SER A 158 2.57 -15.49 1.38
C SER A 158 3.18 -16.44 0.36
N THR A 159 4.51 -16.42 0.22
CA THR A 159 5.22 -17.53 -0.42
C THR A 159 4.96 -18.76 0.45
N LEU A 160 4.20 -19.71 -0.08
CA LEU A 160 4.02 -21.05 0.49
C LEU A 160 5.36 -21.77 0.59
#